data_AF-A0A8S3ZB77-F1
#
_entry.id   AF-A0A8S3ZB77-F1
#
_cell.length_a   1.000
_cell.length_b   1.000
_cell.length_c   1.000
_cell.angle_alpha   90.00
_cell.angle_beta   90.00
_cell.angle_gamma   90.00
#
_symmetry.space_group_name_H-M   'P 1'
#
loop_
_entity.id
_entity.type
_entity.pdbx_description
1 polymer ?
#
loop_
_entity_poly.entity_id
_entity_poly.type
_entity_poly.pdbx_seq_one_letter_code
_entity_poly.pdbx_strand_id
1 'polypeptide(L)'
;PDTVLPNLLPMYARKSKHPSSELTLMTVGLRKCPRHRPELNILAFQPWTSLDIRQKVDAALDEFLTIVLKDHVYSWWRDLSEDEEFVDELRINFRFLASVLFRRMKKVDIPHLVTHKILHAGVQHIDLCIQAFEKAGYEGDLQQIVLDYMGSNIHCAMWSRKAELEYLRRLVESLFPCILPPQALNSNLIDRDQVTFLHMSTCALVRELLAGSVLLPTMDAIANPDLLNNLLLIFFDNTPPPEATEAPSPLVPFLGQFSQPRAHNQSCLHLKLKDVINPACQELLYPFMQFLKSEAAVNVLQFCLACDDFNRRILNPDVSQSECVELHAILKNLYQSYCAPTATDRIKFDDDIVEALREVVEGPPEQIVRLRTSTPLF
;
A
#
# COMPACT_ATOMS: atom_id res chain seq x y z
N PRO A 1 -7.53 -1.43 54.74
CA PRO A 1 -6.39 -0.58 54.35
C PRO A 1 -6.12 -0.77 52.86
N ASP A 2 -6.87 -0.02 52.07
CA ASP A 2 -6.83 -0.02 50.61
C ASP A 2 -5.59 0.75 50.15
N THR A 3 -4.66 0.06 49.49
CA THR A 3 -3.48 0.70 48.89
C THR A 3 -3.88 1.36 47.58
N VAL A 4 -3.94 2.69 47.65
CA VAL A 4 -4.20 3.61 46.54
C VAL A 4 -2.96 3.67 45.64
N LEU A 5 -3.00 2.99 44.50
CA LEU A 5 -2.19 3.35 43.34
C LEU A 5 -3.09 4.06 42.33
N PRO A 6 -2.72 5.24 41.81
CA PRO A 6 -3.51 5.91 40.79
C PRO A 6 -3.40 5.15 39.47
N ASN A 7 -4.50 4.53 39.06
CA ASN A 7 -4.68 3.99 37.70
C ASN A 7 -4.67 5.15 36.70
N LEU A 8 -3.52 5.39 36.06
CA LEU A 8 -3.30 6.48 35.08
C LEU A 8 -3.81 6.19 33.66
N LEU A 9 -4.68 5.20 33.46
CA LEU A 9 -5.25 4.92 32.14
C LEU A 9 -6.73 4.52 32.27
N PRO A 10 -7.68 5.18 31.57
CA PRO A 10 -9.03 4.65 31.45
C PRO A 10 -8.95 3.33 30.66
N MET A 11 -9.34 2.23 31.30
CA MET A 11 -9.48 0.93 30.64
C MET A 11 -10.49 1.04 29.50
N TYR A 12 -9.97 1.23 28.29
CA TYR A 12 -10.76 1.17 27.08
C TYR A 12 -11.17 -0.29 26.86
N ALA A 13 -12.40 -0.64 27.25
CA ALA A 13 -13.00 -1.93 26.96
C ALA A 13 -13.24 -2.04 25.45
N ARG A 14 -12.25 -2.54 24.71
CA ARG A 14 -12.40 -2.79 23.28
C ARG A 14 -13.17 -4.10 23.09
N LYS A 15 -14.38 -4.02 22.53
CA LYS A 15 -15.07 -5.19 21.97
C LYS A 15 -14.12 -5.89 20.99
N SER A 16 -13.79 -7.14 21.28
CA SER A 16 -13.06 -8.02 20.37
C SER A 16 -13.82 -8.10 19.04
N LYS A 17 -13.33 -7.38 18.02
CA LYS A 17 -13.64 -7.71 16.64
C LYS A 17 -12.69 -8.84 16.26
N HIS A 18 -13.26 -10.01 15.94
CA HIS A 18 -12.54 -11.08 15.28
C HIS A 18 -11.70 -10.50 14.14
N PRO A 19 -10.38 -10.74 14.08
CA PRO A 19 -9.57 -10.28 12.97
C PRO A 19 -9.99 -11.07 11.73
N SER A 20 -10.63 -10.41 10.76
CA SER A 20 -10.66 -10.92 9.40
C SER A 20 -9.21 -11.02 8.93
N SER A 21 -8.80 -12.23 8.60
CA SER A 21 -7.46 -12.64 8.20
C SER A 21 -7.12 -12.13 6.79
N GLU A 22 -7.21 -10.82 6.55
CA GLU A 22 -7.05 -10.23 5.21
C GLU A 22 -5.59 -10.05 4.78
N LEU A 23 -4.60 -10.15 5.68
CA LEU A 23 -3.17 -10.14 5.28
C LEU A 23 -2.36 -11.35 5.71
N THR A 24 -3.00 -12.48 6.06
CA THR A 24 -2.26 -13.73 6.34
C THR A 24 -1.78 -14.40 5.04
N LEU A 25 -2.13 -13.83 3.88
CA LEU A 25 -1.68 -14.30 2.56
C LEU A 25 -0.31 -13.74 2.12
N MET A 26 0.49 -13.21 3.05
CA MET A 26 1.92 -12.94 2.81
C MET A 26 2.86 -13.91 3.52
N THR A 27 2.33 -14.88 4.28
CA THR A 27 3.09 -16.03 4.77
C THR A 27 2.77 -17.24 3.91
N VAL A 28 3.81 -17.76 3.26
CA VAL A 28 3.79 -19.04 2.56
C VAL A 28 3.26 -20.11 3.51
N GLY A 29 2.14 -20.74 3.13
CA GLY A 29 1.77 -22.07 3.61
C GLY A 29 0.69 -22.13 4.70
N LEU A 30 -0.58 -22.17 4.28
CA LEU A 30 -1.59 -23.01 4.93
C LEU A 30 -2.29 -23.87 3.89
N ARG A 31 -2.31 -25.18 4.15
CA ARG A 31 -2.55 -26.27 3.19
C ARG A 31 -4.03 -26.66 3.10
N LYS A 32 -4.38 -27.20 1.92
CA LYS A 32 -5.48 -28.15 1.57
C LYS A 32 -6.78 -27.55 1.00
N CYS A 33 -6.74 -27.15 -0.27
CA CYS A 33 -7.84 -27.36 -1.22
C CYS A 33 -7.23 -27.71 -2.58
N PRO A 34 -7.69 -28.75 -3.30
CA PRO A 34 -7.10 -29.18 -4.58
C PRO A 34 -7.27 -28.17 -5.73
N ARG A 35 -7.98 -27.06 -5.50
CA ARG A 35 -8.22 -25.98 -6.48
C ARG A 35 -8.23 -24.57 -5.87
N HIS A 36 -7.54 -24.34 -4.74
CA HIS A 36 -7.34 -22.96 -4.27
C HIS A 36 -6.40 -22.25 -5.25
N ARG A 37 -6.96 -21.57 -6.27
CA ARG A 37 -6.28 -20.40 -6.83
C ARG A 37 -6.29 -19.37 -5.69
N PRO A 38 -5.15 -18.75 -5.34
CA PRO A 38 -5.24 -17.49 -4.62
C PRO A 38 -6.12 -16.61 -5.50
N GLU A 39 -7.29 -16.18 -5.00
CA GLU A 39 -8.01 -15.08 -5.64
C GLU A 39 -6.97 -13.98 -5.93
N LEU A 40 -7.04 -13.36 -7.11
CA LEU A 40 -6.24 -12.17 -7.45
C LEU A 40 -6.08 -11.34 -6.18
N ASN A 41 -4.87 -11.31 -5.62
CA ASN A 41 -4.64 -10.62 -4.37
C ASN A 41 -4.58 -9.14 -4.71
N ILE A 42 -5.74 -8.52 -4.94
CA ILE A 42 -5.88 -7.11 -5.29
C ILE A 42 -5.17 -6.28 -4.23
N LEU A 43 -5.16 -6.71 -2.96
CA LEU A 43 -4.43 -6.05 -1.88
C LEU A 43 -2.90 -6.15 -2.00
N ALA A 44 -2.36 -7.13 -2.72
CA ALA A 44 -0.93 -7.22 -3.01
C ALA A 44 -0.48 -6.24 -4.10
N PHE A 45 -1.38 -5.84 -5.01
CA PHE A 45 -1.07 -4.87 -6.07
C PHE A 45 -1.58 -3.46 -5.76
N GLN A 46 -2.70 -3.37 -5.05
CA GLN A 46 -3.42 -2.15 -4.70
C GLN A 46 -3.77 -2.18 -3.21
N PRO A 47 -2.76 -2.06 -2.32
CA PRO A 47 -2.95 -2.05 -0.89
C PRO A 47 -3.80 -0.87 -0.40
N TRP A 48 -4.05 0.15 -1.22
CA TRP A 48 -4.96 1.26 -0.89
C TRP A 48 -6.46 0.91 -0.98
N THR A 49 -6.84 -0.24 -1.55
CA THR A 49 -8.26 -0.62 -1.72
C THR A 49 -9.00 -0.72 -0.38
N SER A 50 -10.11 -0.01 -0.19
CA SER A 50 -10.84 0.03 1.11
C SER A 50 -10.04 0.66 2.27
N LEU A 51 -9.03 1.48 1.98
CA LEU A 51 -8.41 2.38 2.95
C LEU A 51 -8.96 3.78 2.78
N ASP A 52 -9.88 4.15 3.66
CA ASP A 52 -10.41 5.51 3.72
C ASP A 52 -9.85 6.26 4.92
N ILE A 53 -9.48 7.51 4.70
CA ILE A 53 -8.98 8.43 5.72
C ILE A 53 -9.69 9.78 5.60
N ARG A 54 -9.68 10.56 6.68
CA ARG A 54 -10.23 11.93 6.65
C ARG A 54 -9.42 12.79 5.69
N GLN A 55 -10.11 13.54 4.84
CA GLN A 55 -9.49 14.39 3.80
C GLN A 55 -8.38 15.31 4.32
N LYS A 56 -8.53 15.88 5.52
CA LYS A 56 -7.50 16.75 6.11
C LYS A 56 -6.17 16.03 6.38
N VAL A 57 -6.26 14.77 6.82
CA VAL A 57 -5.07 13.94 7.08
C VAL A 57 -4.46 13.50 5.75
N ASP A 58 -5.30 13.15 4.77
CA ASP A 58 -4.84 12.83 3.42
C ASP A 58 -4.06 13.99 2.79
N ALA A 59 -4.61 15.20 2.86
CA ALA A 59 -3.99 16.42 2.34
C ALA A 59 -2.65 16.73 3.03
N ALA A 60 -2.55 16.53 4.34
CA ALA A 60 -1.30 16.73 5.07
C ALA A 60 -0.22 15.71 4.65
N LEU A 61 -0.61 14.45 4.40
CA LEU A 61 0.30 13.42 3.88
C LEU A 61 0.71 13.71 2.44
N ASP A 62 -0.22 14.16 1.60
CA ASP A 62 0.03 14.59 0.21
C ASP A 62 1.03 15.74 0.15
N GLU A 63 0.84 16.77 0.98
CA GLU A 63 1.77 17.91 1.10
C GLU A 63 3.16 17.45 1.54
N PHE A 64 3.24 16.63 2.60
CA PHE A 64 4.49 16.09 3.11
C PHE A 64 5.26 15.30 2.03
N LEU A 65 4.60 14.35 1.36
CA LEU A 65 5.22 13.55 0.32
C LEU A 65 5.62 14.40 -0.90
N THR A 66 4.82 15.43 -1.22
CA THR A 66 5.15 16.38 -2.28
C THR A 66 6.41 17.19 -1.96
N ILE A 67 6.60 17.60 -0.71
CA ILE A 67 7.84 18.26 -0.25
C ILE A 67 9.04 17.31 -0.40
N VAL A 68 8.90 16.05 0.04
CA VAL A 68 9.96 15.04 -0.11
C VAL A 68 10.37 14.88 -1.58
N LEU A 69 9.39 14.77 -2.49
CA LEU A 69 9.67 14.71 -3.94
C LEU A 69 10.34 15.99 -4.45
N LYS A 70 9.88 17.17 -4.02
CA LYS A 70 10.44 18.47 -4.44
C LYS A 70 11.91 18.61 -4.06
N ASP A 71 12.24 18.29 -2.82
CA ASP A 71 13.57 18.56 -2.29
C ASP A 71 14.57 17.47 -2.66
N HIS A 72 14.14 16.21 -2.76
CA HIS A 72 15.02 15.07 -2.94
C HIS A 72 14.95 14.37 -4.29
N VAL A 73 13.94 14.65 -5.12
CA VAL A 73 13.79 14.05 -6.45
C VAL A 73 13.89 15.13 -7.53
N TYR A 74 13.02 16.15 -7.48
CA TYR A 74 13.00 17.21 -8.48
C TYR A 74 14.27 18.06 -8.50
N SER A 75 15.02 18.12 -7.39
CA SER A 75 16.26 18.88 -7.28
C SER A 75 17.34 18.43 -8.27
N TRP A 76 17.39 17.13 -8.62
CA TRP A 76 18.31 16.59 -9.62
C TRP A 76 17.59 16.12 -10.88
N TRP A 77 16.34 15.64 -10.77
CA TRP A 77 15.60 15.12 -11.93
C TRP A 77 15.36 16.18 -13.00
N ARG A 78 15.08 17.43 -12.59
CA ARG A 78 14.88 18.55 -13.53
C ARG A 78 16.09 18.84 -14.40
N ASP A 79 17.29 18.49 -13.96
CA ASP A 79 18.52 18.64 -14.74
C ASP A 79 18.69 17.50 -15.77
N LEU A 80 18.03 16.36 -15.56
CA LEU A 80 18.09 15.20 -16.46
C LEU A 80 16.93 15.16 -17.46
N SER A 81 15.71 15.45 -17.02
CA SER A 81 14.51 15.34 -17.84
C SER A 81 13.37 16.23 -17.33
N GLU A 82 12.55 16.72 -18.25
CA GLU A 82 11.28 17.41 -17.94
C GLU A 82 10.09 16.44 -17.80
N ASP A 83 10.31 15.16 -18.04
CA ASP A 83 9.27 14.14 -18.02
C ASP A 83 8.78 13.80 -16.60
N GLU A 84 7.47 13.71 -16.41
CA GLU A 84 6.83 13.42 -15.13
C GLU A 84 6.56 11.93 -14.92
N GLU A 85 6.71 11.08 -15.94
CA GLU A 85 6.40 9.64 -15.86
C GLU A 85 7.19 8.94 -14.74
N PHE A 86 8.47 9.24 -14.64
CA PHE A 86 9.32 8.72 -13.56
C PHE A 86 8.82 9.14 -12.16
N VAL A 87 8.42 10.40 -12.00
CA VAL A 87 7.96 10.92 -10.71
C VAL A 87 6.57 10.36 -10.37
N ASP A 88 5.72 10.16 -11.38
CA ASP A 88 4.42 9.52 -11.22
C ASP A 88 4.55 8.06 -10.75
N GLU A 89 5.52 7.32 -11.30
CA GLU A 89 5.86 5.98 -10.79
C GLU A 89 6.32 6.03 -9.32
N LEU A 90 7.12 7.03 -8.93
CA LEU A 90 7.48 7.21 -7.52
C LEU A 90 6.27 7.53 -6.63
N ARG A 91 5.30 8.33 -7.11
CA ARG A 91 4.06 8.62 -6.37
C ARG A 91 3.25 7.36 -6.13
N ILE A 92 3.11 6.50 -7.13
CA ILE A 92 2.42 5.20 -7.01
C ILE A 92 3.14 4.32 -6.00
N ASN A 93 4.47 4.23 -6.07
CA ASN A 93 5.28 3.46 -5.13
C ASN A 93 5.18 3.99 -3.68
N PHE A 94 5.18 5.31 -3.48
CA PHE A 94 4.98 5.91 -2.16
C PHE A 94 3.58 5.63 -1.62
N ARG A 95 2.54 5.75 -2.46
CA ARG A 95 1.16 5.37 -2.09
C ARG A 95 1.09 3.90 -1.69
N PHE A 96 1.73 3.02 -2.44
CA PHE A 96 1.81 1.58 -2.14
C PHE A 96 2.43 1.35 -0.75
N LEU A 97 3.64 1.86 -0.55
CA LEU A 97 4.39 1.76 0.70
C LEU A 97 3.58 2.29 1.90
N ALA A 98 3.05 3.51 1.78
CA ALA A 98 2.30 4.14 2.85
C ALA A 98 1.03 3.34 3.19
N SER A 99 0.37 2.76 2.19
CA SER A 99 -0.81 1.90 2.39
C SER A 99 -0.46 0.62 3.14
N VAL A 100 0.65 -0.04 2.79
CA VAL A 100 1.13 -1.25 3.48
C VAL A 100 1.50 -0.93 4.93
N LEU A 101 2.24 0.17 5.15
CA LEU A 101 2.57 0.64 6.49
C LEU A 101 1.32 0.94 7.31
N PHE A 102 0.35 1.66 6.75
CA PHE A 102 -0.89 2.02 7.43
C PHE A 102 -1.70 0.77 7.84
N ARG A 103 -1.81 -0.23 6.96
CA ARG A 103 -2.46 -1.51 7.30
C ARG A 103 -1.73 -2.25 8.41
N ARG A 104 -0.41 -2.25 8.39
CA ARG A 104 0.39 -2.90 9.44
C ARG A 104 0.25 -2.15 10.76
N MET A 105 0.32 -0.82 10.76
CA MET A 105 0.08 0.02 11.94
C MET A 105 -1.29 -0.25 12.57
N LYS A 106 -2.35 -0.41 11.76
CA LYS A 106 -3.69 -0.78 12.26
C LYS A 106 -3.73 -2.12 13.01
N LYS A 107 -2.79 -3.02 12.76
CA LYS A 107 -2.67 -4.32 13.42
C LYS A 107 -1.72 -4.32 14.63
N VAL A 108 -0.93 -3.27 14.80
CA VAL A 108 -0.02 -3.15 15.93
C VAL A 108 -0.84 -2.90 17.20
N ASP A 109 -0.57 -3.68 18.23
CA ASP A 109 -1.07 -3.43 19.57
C ASP A 109 -0.28 -2.26 20.17
N ILE A 110 -0.83 -1.04 20.04
CA ILE A 110 -0.21 0.20 20.52
C ILE A 110 0.04 0.15 22.04
N PRO A 111 -0.95 -0.23 22.88
CA PRO A 111 -0.70 -0.41 24.32
C PRO A 111 0.49 -1.32 24.60
N HIS A 112 0.55 -2.51 23.97
CA HIS A 112 1.66 -3.43 24.18
C HIS A 112 3.01 -2.86 23.71
N LEU A 113 3.04 -2.19 22.56
CA LEU A 113 4.23 -1.52 22.04
C LEU A 113 4.75 -0.46 23.04
N VAL A 114 3.85 0.36 23.57
CA VAL A 114 4.20 1.44 24.50
C VAL A 114 4.68 0.87 25.83
N THR A 115 3.93 -0.05 26.45
CA THR A 115 4.24 -0.54 27.80
C THR A 115 5.44 -1.49 27.84
N HIS A 116 5.57 -2.41 26.88
CA HIS A 116 6.60 -3.45 26.93
C HIS A 116 7.88 -3.10 26.18
N LYS A 117 7.83 -2.22 25.18
CA LYS A 117 9.03 -1.85 24.40
C LYS A 117 9.50 -0.44 24.70
N ILE A 118 8.65 0.56 24.44
CA ILE A 118 9.06 1.97 24.53
C ILE A 118 9.34 2.36 25.99
N LEU A 119 8.41 2.10 26.90
CA LEU A 119 8.58 2.44 28.31
C LEU A 119 9.75 1.66 28.94
N HIS A 120 9.88 0.38 28.62
CA HIS A 120 10.99 -0.43 29.13
C HIS A 120 12.36 0.12 28.66
N ALA A 121 12.50 0.42 27.37
CA ALA A 121 13.71 1.04 26.85
C ALA A 121 13.95 2.42 27.46
N GLY A 122 12.91 3.25 27.58
CA GLY A 122 13.00 4.58 28.21
C GLY A 122 13.46 4.50 29.66
N VAL A 123 12.90 3.60 30.46
CA VAL A 123 13.29 3.39 31.86
C VAL A 123 14.74 2.89 31.95
N GLN A 124 15.17 1.98 31.07
CA GLN A 124 16.57 1.54 31.02
C GLN A 124 17.52 2.70 30.69
N HIS A 125 17.16 3.56 29.75
CA HIS A 125 17.95 4.75 29.44
C HIS A 125 18.00 5.74 30.61
N ILE A 126 16.88 5.96 31.31
CA ILE A 126 16.83 6.82 32.51
C ILE A 126 17.70 6.25 33.62
N ASP A 127 17.61 4.94 33.90
CA ASP A 127 18.44 4.26 34.91
C ASP A 127 19.93 4.39 34.58
N LEU A 128 20.32 4.20 33.32
CA LEU A 128 21.71 4.41 32.86
C LEU A 128 22.17 5.86 33.07
N CYS A 129 21.32 6.84 32.77
CA CYS A 129 21.64 8.25 33.01
C CYS A 129 21.84 8.54 34.50
N ILE A 130 20.94 8.05 35.37
CA ILE A 130 21.05 8.23 36.82
C ILE A 130 22.36 7.64 37.34
N GLN A 131 22.69 6.41 36.96
CA GLN A 131 23.94 5.76 37.36
C GLN A 131 25.19 6.49 36.87
N ALA A 132 25.15 7.08 35.67
CA ALA A 132 26.24 7.90 35.14
C ALA A 132 26.45 9.15 36.00
N PHE A 133 25.37 9.84 36.38
CA PHE A 133 25.44 11.05 37.22
C PHE A 133 25.87 10.77 38.66
N GLU A 134 25.43 9.66 39.25
CA GLU A 134 25.88 9.25 40.58
C GLU A 134 27.38 8.99 40.64
N LYS A 135 27.99 8.49 39.55
CA LYS A 135 29.42 8.18 39.47
C LYS A 135 30.31 9.39 39.14
N ALA A 136 29.85 10.28 38.26
CA ALA A 136 30.64 11.42 37.80
C ALA A 136 30.45 12.70 38.63
N GLY A 137 29.38 12.78 39.44
CA GLY A 137 28.94 14.01 40.08
C GLY A 137 28.13 14.88 39.11
N TYR A 138 27.19 15.67 39.64
CA TYR A 138 26.25 16.48 38.85
C TYR A 138 26.88 17.75 38.21
N GLU A 139 28.21 17.80 38.08
CA GLU A 139 28.94 18.97 37.61
C GLU A 139 29.57 18.68 36.24
N GLY A 140 29.10 19.36 35.19
CA GLY A 140 29.66 19.25 33.84
C GLY A 140 28.61 19.13 32.74
N ASP A 141 29.07 18.81 31.53
CA ASP A 141 28.18 18.50 30.40
C ASP A 141 27.54 17.12 30.61
N LEU A 142 26.23 17.13 30.83
CA LEU A 142 25.42 15.95 31.08
C LEU A 142 25.55 14.91 29.96
N GLN A 143 25.68 15.37 28.71
CA GLN A 143 25.78 14.47 27.56
C GLN A 143 27.10 13.71 27.57
N GLN A 144 28.20 14.40 27.88
CA GLN A 144 29.53 13.81 27.86
C GLN A 144 29.71 12.79 28.99
N ILE A 145 29.18 13.08 30.18
CA ILE A 145 29.16 12.15 31.32
C ILE A 145 28.47 10.82 30.97
N VAL A 146 27.31 10.90 30.31
CA VAL A 146 26.55 9.70 29.93
C VAL A 146 27.27 8.91 28.83
N LEU A 147 27.88 9.59 27.86
CA LEU A 147 28.66 8.94 26.80
C LEU A 147 29.91 8.23 27.35
N ASP A 148 30.65 8.89 28.25
CA ASP A 148 31.83 8.31 28.90
C ASP A 148 31.45 7.09 29.76
N TYR A 149 30.28 7.14 30.42
CA TYR A 149 29.76 6.01 31.18
C TYR A 149 29.36 4.82 30.30
N MET A 150 28.72 5.07 29.14
CA MET A 150 28.31 4.02 28.21
C MET A 150 29.51 3.39 27.47
N GLY A 151 30.56 4.17 27.20
CA GLY A 151 31.82 3.69 26.62
C GLY A 151 31.61 2.81 25.37
N SER A 152 32.00 1.54 25.44
CA SER A 152 31.87 0.59 24.32
C SER A 152 30.45 0.04 24.10
N ASN A 153 29.51 0.31 25.01
CA ASN A 153 28.12 -0.16 24.90
C ASN A 153 27.22 0.80 24.11
N ILE A 154 27.79 1.85 23.51
CA ILE A 154 27.07 2.79 22.67
C ILE A 154 26.60 2.09 21.39
N HIS A 155 25.31 2.25 21.08
CA HIS A 155 24.71 1.71 19.85
C HIS A 155 25.41 2.25 18.60
N CYS A 156 25.61 1.41 17.57
CA CYS A 156 26.41 1.76 16.38
C CYS A 156 25.88 3.01 15.63
N ALA A 157 24.57 3.26 15.69
CA ALA A 157 23.97 4.46 15.11
C ALA A 157 24.46 5.77 15.75
N MET A 158 24.90 5.74 17.01
CA MET A 158 25.33 6.93 17.76
C MET A 158 26.81 7.30 17.51
N TRP A 159 27.58 6.49 16.78
CA TRP A 159 29.01 6.72 16.59
C TRP A 159 29.31 7.91 15.67
N SER A 160 28.47 8.15 14.67
CA SER A 160 28.57 9.31 13.78
C SER A 160 27.28 9.46 12.98
N ARG A 161 27.05 10.66 12.43
CA ARG A 161 25.92 10.90 11.53
C ARG A 161 25.92 9.98 10.30
N LYS A 162 27.09 9.56 9.83
CA LYS A 162 27.21 8.59 8.73
C LYS A 162 26.79 7.18 9.16
N ALA A 163 27.16 6.78 10.38
CA ALA A 163 26.78 5.48 10.94
C ALA A 163 25.28 5.41 11.24
N GLU A 164 24.68 6.50 11.72
CA GLU A 164 23.23 6.64 11.89
C GLU A 164 22.49 6.44 10.57
N LEU A 165 22.90 7.15 9.52
CA LEU A 165 22.29 7.04 8.21
C LEU A 165 22.43 5.62 7.63
N GLU A 166 23.61 4.99 7.78
CA GLU A 166 23.80 3.60 7.35
C GLU A 166 22.92 2.63 8.14
N TYR A 167 22.78 2.82 9.45
CA TYR A 167 21.86 2.02 10.27
C TYR A 167 20.42 2.15 9.78
N LEU A 168 19.95 3.36 9.49
CA LEU A 168 18.62 3.61 8.94
C LEU A 168 18.43 2.99 7.55
N ARG A 169 19.45 3.02 6.68
CA ARG A 169 19.43 2.32 5.40
C ARG A 169 19.23 0.82 5.58
N ARG A 170 19.98 0.19 6.48
CA ARG A 170 19.84 -1.24 6.80
C ARG A 170 18.49 -1.57 7.40
N LEU A 171 17.94 -0.68 8.21
CA LEU A 171 16.58 -0.81 8.74
C LEU A 171 15.56 -0.81 7.60
N VAL A 172 15.63 0.15 6.67
CA VAL A 172 14.75 0.21 5.50
C VAL A 172 14.89 -1.04 4.63
N GLU A 173 16.12 -1.50 4.36
CA GLU A 173 16.37 -2.75 3.63
C GLU A 173 15.72 -3.96 4.30
N SER A 174 15.77 -4.05 5.63
CA SER A 174 15.13 -5.13 6.38
C SER A 174 13.60 -5.09 6.31
N LEU A 175 13.02 -3.92 6.00
CA LEU A 175 11.58 -3.74 5.87
C LEU A 175 11.08 -4.02 4.45
N PHE A 176 11.96 -4.05 3.42
CA PHE A 176 11.57 -4.34 2.03
C PHE A 176 10.76 -5.63 1.85
N PRO A 177 11.10 -6.76 2.50
CA PRO A 177 10.29 -7.98 2.42
C PRO A 177 8.84 -7.81 2.91
N CYS A 178 8.61 -6.83 3.79
CA CYS A 178 7.32 -6.55 4.38
C CYS A 178 6.53 -5.47 3.63
N ILE A 179 7.23 -4.67 2.83
CA ILE A 179 6.78 -3.42 2.23
C ILE A 179 6.56 -3.57 0.73
N LEU A 180 7.41 -4.33 0.03
CA LEU A 180 7.37 -4.49 -1.42
C LEU A 180 6.55 -5.72 -1.80
N PRO A 181 5.98 -5.75 -3.03
CA PRO A 181 5.31 -6.94 -3.55
C PRO A 181 6.26 -8.15 -3.58
N PRO A 182 5.78 -9.38 -3.34
CA PRO A 182 6.60 -10.59 -3.42
C PRO A 182 7.20 -10.84 -4.80
N GLN A 183 6.58 -10.37 -5.88
CA GLN A 183 7.15 -10.40 -7.24
C GLN A 183 8.43 -9.58 -7.35
N ALA A 184 8.55 -8.53 -6.56
CA ALA A 184 9.71 -7.65 -6.46
C ALA A 184 10.85 -8.26 -5.61
N LEU A 185 10.54 -9.30 -4.82
CA LEU A 185 11.48 -9.96 -3.89
C LEU A 185 11.94 -11.35 -4.38
N ASN A 186 11.15 -12.00 -5.25
CA ASN A 186 11.43 -13.32 -5.82
C ASN A 186 12.52 -13.26 -6.90
N SER A 187 13.74 -13.04 -6.41
CA SER A 187 15.00 -13.45 -7.02
C SER A 187 15.21 -14.96 -6.87
N ASN A 188 14.24 -15.78 -7.27
CA ASN A 188 14.54 -17.19 -7.49
C ASN A 188 15.21 -17.29 -8.85
N LEU A 189 16.55 -17.37 -8.80
CA LEU A 189 17.44 -18.10 -9.71
C LEU A 189 16.83 -18.47 -11.08
N ILE A 190 17.48 -18.00 -12.16
CA ILE A 190 17.21 -18.27 -13.59
C ILE A 190 16.39 -17.16 -14.29
N ASP A 191 16.90 -15.93 -14.33
CA ASP A 191 17.35 -15.30 -15.59
C ASP A 191 17.90 -13.90 -15.25
N ARG A 192 19.17 -13.65 -15.56
CA ARG A 192 19.94 -12.50 -15.03
C ARG A 192 20.04 -11.32 -15.97
N ASP A 193 19.15 -11.20 -16.95
CA ASP A 193 19.26 -10.14 -17.96
C ASP A 193 18.09 -9.14 -17.88
N GLN A 194 18.44 -7.90 -17.51
CA GLN A 194 17.66 -6.67 -17.54
C GLN A 194 16.59 -6.40 -16.46
N VAL A 195 15.66 -7.33 -16.14
CA VAL A 195 14.54 -7.02 -15.21
C VAL A 195 14.99 -6.87 -13.75
N THR A 196 16.12 -7.48 -13.37
CA THR A 196 16.68 -7.39 -12.00
C THR A 196 17.37 -6.04 -11.72
N PHE A 197 17.89 -5.37 -12.75
CA PHE A 197 18.65 -4.12 -12.57
C PHE A 197 17.77 -2.90 -12.30
N LEU A 198 16.60 -2.80 -12.94
CA LEU A 198 15.67 -1.69 -12.76
C LEU A 198 15.02 -1.68 -11.37
N HIS A 199 14.77 -2.86 -10.80
CA HIS A 199 14.18 -2.96 -9.46
C HIS A 199 15.19 -2.61 -8.36
N MET A 200 16.48 -2.91 -8.57
CA MET A 200 17.54 -2.59 -7.62
C MET A 200 17.82 -1.09 -7.55
N SER A 201 17.74 -0.36 -8.68
CA SER A 201 17.86 1.10 -8.69
C SER A 201 16.67 1.78 -8.01
N THR A 202 15.44 1.31 -8.26
CA THR A 202 14.25 1.83 -7.57
C THR A 202 14.31 1.53 -6.07
N CYS A 203 14.70 0.32 -5.66
CA CYS A 203 14.89 -0.01 -4.25
C CYS A 203 15.98 0.84 -3.59
N ALA A 204 17.10 1.09 -4.28
CA ALA A 204 18.16 1.94 -3.79
C ALA A 204 17.68 3.39 -3.62
N LEU A 205 16.91 3.91 -4.58
CA LEU A 205 16.33 5.25 -4.50
C LEU A 205 15.32 5.35 -3.35
N VAL A 206 14.39 4.40 -3.24
CA VAL A 206 13.42 4.33 -2.13
C VAL A 206 14.15 4.20 -0.80
N ARG A 207 15.24 3.44 -0.71
CA ARG A 207 16.08 3.34 0.49
C ARG A 207 16.64 4.71 0.87
N GLU A 208 17.23 5.44 -0.07
CA GLU A 208 17.80 6.76 0.23
C GLU A 208 16.73 7.79 0.59
N LEU A 209 15.59 7.78 -0.10
CA LEU A 209 14.47 8.68 0.21
C LEU A 209 13.90 8.39 1.60
N LEU A 210 13.65 7.12 1.95
CA LEU A 210 13.12 6.78 3.26
C LEU A 210 14.14 6.98 4.38
N ALA A 211 15.37 6.51 4.20
CA ALA A 211 16.38 6.63 5.25
C ALA A 211 16.83 8.09 5.42
N GLY A 212 17.18 8.77 4.34
CA GLY A 212 17.78 10.10 4.37
C GLY A 212 16.77 11.24 4.46
N SER A 213 15.66 11.17 3.72
CA SER A 213 14.70 12.28 3.64
C SER A 213 13.59 12.19 4.68
N VAL A 214 13.24 11.00 5.14
CA VAL A 214 12.12 10.78 6.06
C VAL A 214 12.59 10.39 7.46
N LEU A 215 13.26 9.24 7.60
CA LEU A 215 13.61 8.67 8.90
C LEU A 215 14.66 9.51 9.62
N LEU A 216 15.69 9.96 8.92
CA LEU A 216 16.78 10.71 9.55
C LEU A 216 16.30 12.06 10.15
N PRO A 217 15.55 12.93 9.44
CA PRO A 217 14.95 14.11 10.06
C PRO A 217 13.92 13.77 11.14
N THR A 218 13.20 12.64 10.99
CA THR A 218 12.27 12.18 12.03
C THR A 218 13.00 11.81 13.32
N MET A 219 14.17 11.17 13.23
CA MET A 219 15.01 10.87 14.40
C MET A 219 15.49 12.15 15.07
N ASP A 220 15.89 13.17 14.30
CA ASP A 220 16.28 14.48 14.86
C ASP A 220 15.10 15.17 15.56
N ALA A 221 13.91 15.10 14.97
CA ALA A 221 12.71 15.68 15.56
C ALA A 221 12.35 14.98 16.87
N ILE A 222 12.37 13.64 16.91
CA ILE A 222 12.06 12.86 18.12
C ILE A 222 13.16 13.04 19.18
N ALA A 223 14.41 13.27 18.78
CA ALA A 223 15.50 13.57 19.70
C ALA A 223 15.48 15.01 20.25
N ASN A 224 14.63 15.89 19.71
CA ASN A 224 14.53 17.28 20.16
C ASN A 224 13.76 17.36 21.51
N PRO A 225 14.41 17.77 22.60
CA PRO A 225 13.78 17.85 23.91
C PRO A 225 12.60 18.84 23.95
N ASP A 226 12.66 19.94 23.19
CA ASP A 226 11.58 20.93 23.17
C ASP A 226 10.31 20.36 22.51
N LEU A 227 10.49 19.59 21.42
CA LEU A 227 9.37 18.92 20.77
C LEU A 227 8.75 17.88 21.71
N LEU A 228 9.58 17.05 22.35
CA LEU A 228 9.10 16.04 23.30
C LEU A 228 8.39 16.68 24.49
N ASN A 229 8.97 17.73 25.08
CA ASN A 229 8.37 18.45 26.19
C ASN A 229 7.01 19.03 25.80
N ASN A 230 6.90 19.66 24.63
CA ASN A 230 5.63 20.16 24.12
C ASN A 230 4.60 19.04 23.90
N LEU A 231 5.03 17.88 23.35
CA LEU A 231 4.14 16.73 23.19
C LEU A 231 3.65 16.20 24.53
N LEU A 232 4.53 16.09 25.53
CA LEU A 232 4.16 15.66 26.88
C LEU A 232 3.20 16.65 27.53
N LEU A 233 3.45 17.95 27.38
CA LEU A 233 2.52 19.00 27.84
C LEU A 233 1.16 18.83 27.18
N ILE A 234 1.09 18.65 25.85
CA ILE A 234 -0.18 18.43 25.14
C ILE A 234 -0.89 17.15 25.59
N PHE A 235 -0.17 16.04 25.78
CA PHE A 235 -0.78 14.77 26.16
C PHE A 235 -1.22 14.70 27.62
N PHE A 236 -0.55 15.44 28.51
CA PHE A 236 -0.89 15.51 29.94
C PHE A 236 -1.67 16.77 30.32
N ASP A 237 -1.96 17.64 29.36
CA ASP A 237 -2.84 18.78 29.60
C ASP A 237 -4.26 18.27 29.86
N ASN A 238 -4.82 18.71 30.97
CA ASN A 238 -6.19 18.39 31.35
C ASN A 238 -7.19 19.39 30.75
N THR A 239 -6.72 20.43 30.04
CA THR A 239 -7.62 21.33 29.33
C THR A 239 -8.27 20.59 28.15
N PRO A 240 -9.60 20.66 28.02
CA PRO A 240 -10.27 20.05 26.88
C PRO A 240 -9.82 20.78 25.59
N PRO A 241 -9.49 20.05 24.52
CA PRO A 241 -9.18 20.68 23.25
C PRO A 241 -10.36 21.55 22.80
N PRO A 242 -10.10 22.69 22.14
CA PRO A 242 -11.16 23.59 21.69
C PRO A 242 -12.19 22.82 20.86
N GLU A 243 -13.48 23.05 21.12
CA GLU A 243 -14.55 22.37 20.40
C GLU A 243 -14.37 22.61 18.89
N ALA A 244 -14.32 21.52 18.13
CA ALA A 244 -14.16 21.58 16.69
C ALA A 244 -15.40 22.24 16.08
N THR A 245 -15.28 23.51 15.69
CA THR A 245 -16.34 24.30 15.02
C THR A 245 -16.62 23.83 13.60
N GLU A 246 -15.72 23.05 13.01
CA GLU A 246 -15.85 22.55 11.65
C GLU A 246 -16.43 21.14 11.62
N ALA A 247 -17.32 20.91 10.65
CA ALA A 247 -17.86 19.58 10.39
C ALA A 247 -16.72 18.58 10.11
N PRO A 248 -16.87 17.30 10.53
CA PRO A 248 -15.89 16.27 10.26
C PRO A 248 -15.68 16.14 8.75
N SER A 249 -14.41 16.27 8.31
CA SER A 249 -14.05 16.17 6.91
C SER A 249 -14.46 14.82 6.29
N PRO A 250 -14.81 14.80 4.99
CA PRO A 250 -15.24 13.58 4.33
C PRO A 250 -14.14 12.53 4.31
N LEU A 251 -14.55 11.27 4.21
CA LEU A 251 -13.65 10.15 4.00
C LEU A 251 -13.26 10.10 2.52
N VAL A 252 -11.96 10.04 2.26
CA VAL A 252 -11.39 9.95 0.92
C VAL A 252 -10.49 8.72 0.80
N PRO A 253 -10.35 8.14 -0.41
CA PRO A 253 -9.41 7.05 -0.64
C PRO A 253 -7.99 7.49 -0.33
N PHE A 254 -7.28 6.68 0.46
CA PHE A 254 -5.93 6.99 0.94
C PHE A 254 -4.96 7.31 -0.20
N LEU A 255 -4.36 8.51 -0.15
CA LEU A 255 -3.45 9.11 -1.13
C LEU A 255 -3.97 9.03 -2.57
N GLY A 256 -5.28 9.09 -2.75
CA GLY A 256 -5.94 9.02 -4.06
C GLY A 256 -5.54 10.13 -5.01
N GLN A 257 -5.46 11.35 -4.50
CA GLN A 257 -5.11 12.54 -5.29
C GLN A 257 -3.61 12.60 -5.58
N PHE A 258 -2.78 12.19 -4.62
CA PHE A 258 -1.33 12.17 -4.76
C PHE A 258 -0.84 11.29 -5.92
N SER A 259 -1.47 10.14 -6.15
CA SER A 259 -1.05 9.20 -7.19
C SER A 259 -1.72 9.41 -8.55
N GLN A 260 -2.37 10.56 -8.78
CA GLN A 260 -2.93 10.83 -10.10
C GLN A 260 -1.82 11.12 -11.10
N PRO A 261 -1.83 10.49 -12.29
CA PRO A 261 -0.81 10.71 -13.30
C PRO A 261 -0.86 12.16 -13.80
N ARG A 262 0.30 12.79 -13.84
CA ARG A 262 0.52 14.16 -14.32
C ARG A 262 1.19 14.14 -15.69
N ALA A 263 1.90 13.07 -16.03
CA ALA A 263 2.48 12.87 -17.34
C ALA A 263 1.39 12.77 -18.43
N HIS A 264 1.54 13.56 -19.49
CA HIS A 264 0.66 13.53 -20.67
C HIS A 264 1.36 12.91 -21.88
N ASN A 265 2.60 12.43 -21.70
CA ASN A 265 3.45 11.99 -22.80
C ASN A 265 2.98 10.63 -23.34
N GLN A 266 2.66 10.59 -24.63
CA GLN A 266 2.53 9.34 -25.38
C GLN A 266 3.94 8.85 -25.72
N SER A 267 4.61 8.22 -24.76
CA SER A 267 5.89 7.57 -25.03
C SER A 267 5.75 6.63 -26.23
N CYS A 268 6.69 6.69 -27.18
CA CYS A 268 6.68 5.81 -28.37
C CYS A 268 6.80 4.32 -28.02
N LEU A 269 7.25 4.01 -26.79
CA LEU A 269 7.34 2.65 -26.24
C LEU A 269 6.08 2.25 -25.45
N HIS A 270 5.14 3.18 -25.25
CA HIS A 270 3.89 2.92 -24.55
C HIS A 270 2.94 2.14 -25.46
N LEU A 271 2.87 0.83 -25.23
CA LEU A 271 1.88 -0.03 -25.87
C LEU A 271 0.54 0.14 -25.17
N LYS A 272 -0.50 0.51 -25.91
CA LYS A 272 -1.85 0.57 -25.34
C LYS A 272 -2.31 -0.84 -25.02
N LEU A 273 -3.03 -1.01 -23.92
CA LEU A 273 -3.56 -2.32 -23.52
C LEU A 273 -4.41 -2.98 -24.63
N LYS A 274 -5.14 -2.17 -25.42
CA LYS A 274 -5.89 -2.65 -26.58
C LYS A 274 -5.01 -3.31 -27.65
N ASP A 275 -3.79 -2.81 -27.83
CA ASP A 275 -2.83 -3.35 -28.79
C ASP A 275 -2.17 -4.62 -28.25
N VAL A 276 -1.97 -4.70 -26.94
CA VAL A 276 -1.40 -5.89 -26.25
C VAL A 276 -2.39 -7.06 -26.20
N ILE A 277 -3.67 -6.79 -25.95
CA ILE A 277 -4.73 -7.81 -25.88
C ILE A 277 -5.20 -8.25 -27.27
N ASN A 278 -4.82 -7.52 -28.33
CA ASN A 278 -5.28 -7.79 -29.68
C ASN A 278 -4.88 -9.20 -30.16
N PRO A 279 -5.84 -10.08 -30.52
CA PRO A 279 -5.55 -11.41 -31.04
C PRO A 279 -4.69 -11.41 -32.32
N ALA A 280 -4.69 -10.31 -33.07
CA ALA A 280 -3.87 -10.16 -34.26
C ALA A 280 -2.36 -9.99 -33.94
N CYS A 281 -2.02 -9.53 -32.74
CA CYS A 281 -0.64 -9.28 -32.31
C CYS A 281 -0.16 -10.37 -31.34
N GLN A 282 -0.03 -11.61 -31.84
CA GLN A 282 0.37 -12.78 -31.03
C GLN A 282 1.70 -12.59 -30.31
N GLU A 283 2.62 -11.81 -30.88
CA GLU A 283 3.93 -11.51 -30.29
C GLU A 283 3.85 -10.76 -28.96
N LEU A 284 2.82 -9.92 -28.77
CA LEU A 284 2.58 -9.19 -27.51
C LEU A 284 1.63 -9.93 -26.58
N LEU A 285 0.63 -10.61 -27.15
CA LEU A 285 -0.39 -11.34 -26.40
C LEU A 285 0.21 -12.53 -25.64
N TYR A 286 1.15 -13.28 -26.25
CA TYR A 286 1.70 -14.48 -25.61
C TYR A 286 2.55 -14.16 -24.36
N PRO A 287 3.50 -13.19 -24.39
CA PRO A 287 4.18 -12.73 -23.17
C PRO A 287 3.21 -12.23 -22.11
N PHE A 288 2.18 -11.47 -22.50
CA PHE A 288 1.16 -10.98 -21.57
C PHE A 288 0.34 -12.11 -20.94
N MET A 289 -0.02 -13.15 -21.72
CA MET A 289 -0.66 -14.35 -21.20
C MET A 289 0.23 -15.12 -20.22
N GLN A 290 1.54 -15.22 -20.48
CA GLN A 290 2.48 -15.87 -19.57
C GLN A 290 2.61 -15.08 -18.25
N PHE A 291 2.64 -13.75 -18.34
CA PHE A 291 2.59 -12.88 -17.16
C PHE A 291 1.29 -13.06 -16.36
N LEU A 292 0.12 -13.04 -17.01
CA LEU A 292 -1.14 -13.29 -16.30
C LEU A 292 -1.24 -14.71 -15.74
N LYS A 293 -0.54 -15.67 -16.34
CA LYS A 293 -0.43 -17.03 -15.82
C LYS A 293 0.42 -17.09 -14.56
N SER A 294 1.54 -16.35 -14.49
CA SER A 294 2.32 -16.25 -13.24
C SER A 294 1.53 -15.55 -12.14
N GLU A 295 0.71 -14.56 -12.49
CA GLU A 295 -0.15 -13.84 -11.54
C GLU A 295 -1.51 -14.51 -11.26
N ALA A 296 -1.74 -15.72 -11.77
CA ALA A 296 -3.00 -16.48 -11.63
C ALA A 296 -4.27 -15.71 -12.06
N ALA A 297 -4.14 -14.77 -13.01
CA ALA A 297 -5.17 -13.83 -13.46
C ALA A 297 -5.66 -14.10 -14.90
N VAL A 298 -5.37 -15.29 -15.45
CA VAL A 298 -5.71 -15.65 -16.85
C VAL A 298 -7.22 -15.59 -17.11
N ASN A 299 -8.05 -15.87 -16.10
CA ASN A 299 -9.50 -15.78 -16.18
C ASN A 299 -9.99 -14.36 -16.53
N VAL A 300 -9.28 -13.32 -16.07
CA VAL A 300 -9.62 -11.92 -16.40
C VAL A 300 -9.41 -11.65 -17.88
N LEU A 301 -8.28 -12.10 -18.44
CA LEU A 301 -8.04 -11.96 -19.89
C LEU A 301 -9.02 -12.77 -20.73
N GLN A 302 -9.33 -14.01 -20.31
CA GLN A 302 -10.33 -14.83 -20.99
C GLN A 302 -11.71 -14.18 -20.99
N PHE A 303 -12.10 -13.56 -19.87
CA PHE A 303 -13.33 -12.77 -19.79
C PHE A 303 -13.28 -11.57 -20.73
N CYS A 304 -12.21 -10.76 -20.72
CA CYS A 304 -12.08 -9.60 -21.61
C CYS A 304 -12.15 -9.99 -23.10
N LEU A 305 -11.49 -11.07 -23.50
CA LEU A 305 -11.53 -11.57 -24.89
C LEU A 305 -12.93 -12.08 -25.27
N ALA A 306 -13.60 -12.77 -24.36
CA ALA A 306 -14.96 -13.27 -24.60
C ALA A 306 -15.99 -12.13 -24.63
N CYS A 307 -15.82 -11.09 -23.82
CA CYS A 307 -16.60 -9.87 -23.88
C CYS A 307 -16.34 -9.08 -25.17
N ASP A 308 -15.09 -8.98 -25.65
CA ASP A 308 -14.79 -8.31 -26.92
C ASP A 308 -15.42 -9.06 -28.11
N ASP A 309 -15.35 -10.40 -28.14
CA ASP A 309 -16.03 -11.21 -29.16
C ASP A 309 -17.56 -11.07 -29.08
N PHE A 310 -18.14 -11.08 -27.87
CA PHE A 310 -19.55 -10.81 -27.66
C PHE A 310 -19.95 -9.40 -28.15
N ASN A 311 -19.16 -8.38 -27.83
CA ASN A 311 -19.39 -6.99 -28.22
C ASN A 311 -19.30 -6.80 -29.74
N ARG A 312 -18.36 -7.48 -30.42
CA ARG A 312 -18.31 -7.46 -31.89
C ARG A 312 -19.56 -8.05 -32.52
N ARG A 313 -20.08 -9.14 -31.96
CA ARG A 313 -21.28 -9.82 -32.48
C ARG A 313 -22.56 -9.04 -32.19
N ILE A 314 -22.68 -8.43 -31.01
CA ILE A 314 -23.87 -7.68 -30.61
C ILE A 314 -24.00 -6.33 -31.35
N LEU A 315 -22.88 -5.70 -31.72
CA LEU A 315 -22.84 -4.40 -32.43
C LEU A 315 -23.24 -4.49 -33.91
N ASN A 316 -23.32 -5.69 -34.49
CA ASN A 316 -23.83 -5.85 -35.85
C ASN A 316 -25.33 -5.47 -35.92
N PRO A 317 -25.78 -4.64 -36.87
CA PRO A 317 -27.18 -4.19 -36.93
C PRO A 317 -28.15 -5.29 -37.39
N ASP A 318 -27.68 -6.29 -38.14
CA ASP A 318 -28.49 -7.35 -38.77
C ASP A 318 -28.52 -8.66 -37.96
N VAL A 319 -28.63 -8.60 -36.63
CA VAL A 319 -28.68 -9.82 -35.80
C VAL A 319 -30.01 -10.53 -36.00
N SER A 320 -29.95 -11.75 -36.52
CA SER A 320 -31.11 -12.62 -36.71
C SER A 320 -31.68 -13.12 -35.37
N GLN A 321 -32.95 -13.51 -35.35
CA GLN A 321 -33.60 -13.99 -34.12
C GLN A 321 -32.95 -15.26 -33.55
N SER A 322 -32.34 -16.10 -34.42
CA SER A 322 -31.51 -17.24 -34.02
C SER A 322 -30.20 -16.81 -33.35
N GLU A 323 -29.51 -15.81 -33.88
CA GLU A 323 -28.28 -15.29 -33.29
C GLU A 323 -28.52 -14.59 -31.95
N CYS A 324 -29.68 -13.95 -31.76
CA CYS A 324 -30.06 -13.40 -30.44
C CYS A 324 -30.17 -14.50 -29.36
N VAL A 325 -30.71 -15.68 -29.71
CA VAL A 325 -30.81 -16.80 -28.76
C VAL A 325 -29.42 -17.38 -28.46
N GLU A 326 -28.54 -17.47 -29.46
CA GLU A 326 -27.16 -17.90 -29.27
C GLU A 326 -26.35 -16.92 -28.42
N LEU A 327 -26.47 -15.62 -28.68
CA LEU A 327 -25.86 -14.56 -27.87
C LEU A 327 -26.39 -14.59 -26.43
N HIS A 328 -27.67 -14.91 -26.22
CA HIS A 328 -28.23 -15.09 -24.88
C HIS A 328 -27.56 -16.24 -24.14
N ALA A 329 -27.36 -17.35 -24.82
CA ALA A 329 -26.70 -18.52 -24.25
C ALA A 329 -25.23 -18.22 -23.92
N ILE A 330 -24.52 -17.48 -24.79
CA ILE A 330 -23.14 -17.04 -24.55
C ILE A 330 -23.07 -16.12 -23.31
N LEU A 331 -23.96 -15.13 -23.21
CA LEU A 331 -24.02 -14.23 -22.07
C LEU A 331 -24.34 -14.97 -20.76
N LYS A 332 -25.28 -15.92 -20.80
CA LYS A 332 -25.61 -16.77 -19.65
C LYS A 332 -24.43 -17.61 -19.19
N ASN A 333 -23.67 -18.18 -20.14
CA ASN A 333 -22.44 -18.91 -19.84
C ASN A 333 -21.36 -17.98 -19.25
N LEU A 334 -21.20 -16.76 -19.78
CA LEU A 334 -20.28 -15.77 -19.24
C LEU A 334 -20.63 -15.38 -17.79
N TYR A 335 -21.91 -15.09 -17.54
CA TYR A 335 -22.40 -14.76 -16.21
C TYR A 335 -22.16 -15.91 -15.22
N GLN A 336 -22.50 -17.15 -15.59
CA GLN A 336 -22.30 -18.32 -14.74
C GLN A 336 -20.82 -18.65 -14.48
N SER A 337 -19.95 -18.39 -15.45
CA SER A 337 -18.53 -18.73 -15.38
C SER A 337 -17.69 -17.69 -14.64
N TYR A 338 -18.06 -16.40 -14.71
CA TYR A 338 -17.24 -15.29 -14.20
C TYR A 338 -17.95 -14.34 -13.22
N CYS A 339 -19.26 -14.12 -13.33
CA CYS A 339 -19.96 -13.08 -12.54
C CYS A 339 -20.75 -13.65 -11.35
N ALA A 340 -21.25 -14.88 -11.46
CA ALA A 340 -22.09 -15.49 -10.44
C ALA A 340 -21.35 -15.64 -9.09
N PRO A 341 -22.03 -15.50 -7.94
CA PRO A 341 -21.39 -15.65 -6.63
C PRO A 341 -20.83 -17.06 -6.39
N THR A 342 -21.33 -18.06 -7.12
CA THR A 342 -20.88 -19.47 -7.11
C THR A 342 -19.91 -19.82 -8.24
N ALA A 343 -19.48 -18.85 -9.05
CA ALA A 343 -18.63 -19.08 -10.22
C ALA A 343 -17.23 -19.61 -9.83
N THR A 344 -16.70 -20.54 -10.63
CA THR A 344 -15.35 -21.12 -10.40
C THR A 344 -14.22 -20.13 -10.72
N ASP A 345 -14.43 -19.25 -11.69
CA ASP A 345 -13.46 -18.24 -12.13
C ASP A 345 -13.97 -16.82 -11.84
N ARG A 346 -14.59 -16.64 -10.66
CA ARG A 346 -15.24 -15.40 -10.24
C ARG A 346 -14.33 -14.18 -10.36
N ILE A 347 -14.83 -13.13 -11.01
CA ILE A 347 -14.24 -11.79 -11.05
C ILE A 347 -15.06 -10.88 -10.14
N LYS A 348 -14.38 -10.02 -9.36
CA LYS A 348 -15.03 -9.06 -8.46
C LYS A 348 -15.47 -7.84 -9.26
N PHE A 349 -16.78 -7.72 -9.47
CA PHE A 349 -17.43 -6.52 -10.02
C PHE A 349 -18.25 -5.85 -8.92
N ASP A 350 -18.60 -4.57 -9.12
CA ASP A 350 -19.54 -3.87 -8.25
C ASP A 350 -20.91 -4.57 -8.26
N ASP A 351 -21.57 -4.63 -7.11
CA ASP A 351 -22.83 -5.37 -6.95
C ASP A 351 -23.90 -4.89 -7.94
N ASP A 352 -23.94 -3.58 -8.23
CA ASP A 352 -24.86 -2.97 -9.19
C ASP A 352 -24.70 -3.56 -10.61
N ILE A 353 -23.45 -3.84 -11.04
CA ILE A 353 -23.14 -4.40 -12.35
C ILE A 353 -23.55 -5.88 -12.40
N VAL A 354 -23.31 -6.63 -11.32
CA VAL A 354 -23.66 -8.05 -11.22
C VAL A 354 -25.18 -8.23 -11.25
N GLU A 355 -25.92 -7.36 -10.55
CA GLU A 355 -27.38 -7.36 -10.52
C GLU A 355 -27.97 -6.97 -11.88
N ALA A 356 -27.46 -5.92 -12.53
CA ALA A 356 -27.89 -5.52 -13.86
C ALA A 356 -27.65 -6.63 -14.91
N LEU A 357 -26.51 -7.34 -14.83
CA LEU A 357 -26.23 -8.49 -15.69
C LEU A 357 -27.16 -9.67 -15.38
N ARG A 358 -27.51 -9.89 -14.11
CA ARG A 358 -28.47 -10.94 -13.73
C ARG A 358 -29.84 -10.69 -14.34
N GLU A 359 -30.35 -9.46 -14.26
CA GLU A 359 -31.65 -9.09 -14.83
C GLU A 359 -31.72 -9.39 -16.33
N VAL A 360 -30.65 -9.10 -17.08
CA VAL A 360 -30.59 -9.35 -18.53
C VAL A 360 -30.47 -10.84 -18.85
N VAL A 361 -29.76 -11.62 -18.02
CA VAL A 361 -29.57 -13.08 -18.22
C VAL A 361 -30.82 -13.90 -17.83
N GLU A 362 -31.60 -13.43 -16.87
CA GLU A 362 -32.86 -14.06 -16.44
C GLU A 362 -34.05 -13.66 -17.32
N GLY A 363 -33.92 -12.58 -18.09
CA GLY A 363 -34.94 -12.08 -19.01
C GLY A 363 -35.05 -12.83 -20.36
N PRO A 364 -35.97 -12.41 -21.23
CA PRO A 364 -36.08 -12.91 -22.60
C PRO A 364 -34.88 -12.46 -23.47
N PRO A 365 -34.54 -13.22 -24.52
CA PRO A 365 -33.37 -12.98 -25.37
C PRO A 365 -33.36 -11.61 -26.09
N GLU A 366 -34.52 -10.94 -26.18
CA GLU A 366 -34.66 -9.59 -26.71
C GLU A 366 -34.01 -8.52 -25.82
N GLN A 367 -33.84 -8.80 -24.51
CA GLN A 367 -33.23 -7.86 -23.57
C GLN A 367 -31.73 -7.67 -23.79
N ILE A 368 -31.08 -8.56 -24.55
CA ILE A 368 -29.68 -8.40 -24.97
C ILE A 368 -29.49 -7.10 -25.74
N VAL A 369 -30.48 -6.65 -26.51
CA VAL A 369 -30.41 -5.39 -27.25
C VAL A 369 -30.20 -4.18 -26.31
N ARG A 370 -30.66 -4.27 -25.04
CA ARG A 370 -30.40 -3.22 -24.02
C ARG A 370 -28.91 -3.10 -23.68
N LEU A 371 -28.15 -4.20 -23.82
CA LEU A 371 -26.70 -4.21 -23.64
C LEU A 371 -25.94 -3.40 -24.69
N ARG A 372 -26.54 -3.12 -25.85
CA ARG A 372 -25.96 -2.21 -26.87
C ARG A 372 -25.86 -0.77 -26.37
N THR A 373 -26.69 -0.40 -25.40
CA THR A 373 -26.80 0.98 -24.89
C THR A 373 -26.35 1.14 -23.44
N SER A 374 -26.08 0.03 -22.74
CA SER A 374 -25.68 0.05 -21.33
C SER A 374 -24.17 -0.15 -21.16
N THR A 375 -23.62 0.44 -20.11
CA THR A 375 -22.20 0.40 -19.72
C THR A 375 -21.64 -0.90 -19.10
N PRO A 376 -22.39 -1.91 -18.61
CA PRO A 376 -21.82 -2.99 -17.80
C PRO A 376 -20.90 -3.97 -18.56
N LEU A 377 -20.84 -3.91 -19.90
CA LEU A 377 -19.95 -4.74 -20.74
C LEU A 377 -19.05 -3.92 -21.67
N PHE A 378 -19.02 -2.59 -21.56
CA PHE A 378 -18.29 -1.67 -22.45
C PHE A 378 -17.10 -0.99 -21.79
#